data_AF-A0A7J4S498-F1
#
_entry.id   AF-A0A7J4S498-F1
#
_cell.length_a   1.000
_cell.length_b   1.000
_cell.length_c   1.000
_cell.angle_alpha   90.00
_cell.angle_beta   90.00
_cell.angle_gamma   90.00
#
_symmetry.space_group_name_H-M   'P 1'
#
loop_
_entity.id
_entity.type
_entity.pdbx_description
1 polymer ?
#
loop_
_entity_poly.entity_id
_entity_poly.type
_entity_poly.pdbx_seq_one_letter_code
_entity_poly.pdbx_strand_id
1 'polypeptide(L)'
;RLVQRLPGRLAPAGSDAPEQVQRLDPVDLALRRPAEQVGGEPCGGIPRASFDPADRTRRIGEVVDADDNVLEEALSRAAAGAPRWDATPAADLENR
;
A
#
# COMPACT_ATOMS: atom_id res chain seq x y z
N ARG A 1 24.59 -44.75 22.61
CA ARG A 1 23.20 -45.14 22.96
C ARG A 1 22.62 -44.04 23.84
N LEU A 2 21.40 -43.59 23.50
CA LEU A 2 20.49 -42.65 24.21
C LEU A 2 20.44 -42.89 25.75
N VAL A 3 20.06 -41.94 26.63
CA VAL A 3 18.70 -41.38 26.81
C VAL A 3 18.73 -40.12 27.72
N GLN A 4 18.13 -39.04 27.21
CA GLN A 4 17.27 -38.00 27.80
C GLN A 4 17.66 -37.13 29.02
N ARG A 5 17.56 -35.82 28.80
CA ARG A 5 16.99 -34.86 29.75
C ARG A 5 15.96 -33.99 29.04
N LEU A 6 14.69 -34.10 29.44
CA LEU A 6 13.67 -33.08 29.24
C LEU A 6 13.86 -31.98 30.30
N PRO A 7 13.68 -30.71 29.94
CA PRO A 7 12.92 -29.84 30.81
C PRO A 7 11.73 -29.24 30.06
N GLY A 8 10.58 -29.34 30.69
CA GLY A 8 9.38 -28.64 30.28
C GLY A 8 9.54 -27.13 30.41
N ARG A 9 9.05 -26.46 29.35
CA ARG A 9 8.28 -25.22 29.38
C ARG A 9 8.98 -23.96 29.92
N LEU A 10 9.65 -23.29 28.98
CA LEU A 10 9.53 -21.84 28.80
C LEU A 10 9.53 -21.59 27.28
N ALA A 11 8.46 -20.97 26.78
CA ALA A 11 8.34 -20.61 25.38
C ALA A 11 9.40 -19.54 25.03
N PRO A 12 10.20 -19.70 23.98
CA PRO A 12 10.86 -18.56 23.36
C PRO A 12 9.88 -17.88 22.40
N ALA A 13 9.81 -16.56 22.53
CA ALA A 13 9.12 -15.62 21.65
C ALA A 13 9.22 -16.06 20.19
N GLY A 14 8.07 -16.42 19.62
CA GLY A 14 7.97 -16.82 18.22
C GLY A 14 8.08 -15.61 17.31
N SER A 15 8.95 -15.76 16.31
CA SER A 15 8.93 -15.06 15.03
C SER A 15 9.66 -13.71 14.92
N ASP A 16 10.98 -13.72 15.13
CA ASP A 16 11.91 -12.92 14.31
C ASP A 16 11.94 -13.46 12.87
N ALA A 17 10.82 -13.34 12.15
CA ALA A 17 10.87 -13.42 10.71
C ALA A 17 11.26 -12.01 10.23
N PRO A 18 12.42 -11.80 9.58
CA PRO A 18 12.60 -10.57 8.83
C PRO A 18 11.45 -10.52 7.83
N GLU A 19 10.59 -9.51 8.00
CA GLU A 19 9.49 -9.20 7.10
C GLU A 19 10.05 -9.23 5.68
N GLN A 20 9.68 -10.27 4.92
CA GLN A 20 10.11 -10.40 3.55
C GLN A 20 9.45 -9.26 2.79
N VAL A 21 10.19 -8.18 2.57
CA VAL A 21 9.83 -7.15 1.60
C VAL A 21 9.70 -7.89 0.28
N GLN A 22 8.45 -8.10 -0.15
CA GLN A 22 8.18 -8.67 -1.46
C GLN A 22 8.89 -7.76 -2.47
N ARG A 23 9.88 -8.31 -3.17
CA ARG A 23 10.45 -7.63 -4.33
C ARG A 23 9.33 -7.52 -5.33
N LEU A 24 8.79 -6.32 -5.49
CA LEU A 24 7.91 -6.01 -6.60
C LEU A 24 8.74 -6.16 -7.88
N ASP A 25 8.25 -6.96 -8.82
CA ASP A 25 8.92 -7.15 -10.09
C ASP A 25 8.94 -5.79 -10.84
N PRO A 26 10.06 -5.42 -11.47
CA PRO A 26 10.19 -4.11 -12.13
C PRO A 26 9.21 -3.92 -13.30
N VAL A 27 8.61 -5.00 -13.80
CA VAL A 27 7.56 -4.96 -14.84
C VAL A 27 6.22 -4.46 -14.28
N ASP A 28 5.94 -4.64 -12.99
CA ASP A 28 4.73 -4.13 -12.33
C ASP A 28 4.75 -2.60 -12.11
N LEU A 29 5.93 -2.01 -12.00
CA LEU A 29 6.07 -0.56 -11.78
C LEU A 29 5.73 0.27 -13.02
N ALA A 30 5.88 -0.28 -14.23
CA ALA A 30 5.55 0.42 -15.47
C ALA A 30 4.03 0.49 -15.73
N LEU A 31 3.25 -0.45 -15.19
CA LEU A 31 1.78 -0.49 -15.26
C LEU A 31 1.10 0.37 -14.18
N ARG A 32 1.82 0.70 -13.09
CA ARG A 32 1.37 1.62 -12.05
C ARG A 32 2.13 2.93 -12.15
N ARG A 33 1.75 3.78 -13.12
CA ARG A 33 1.98 5.21 -12.87
C ARG A 33 1.13 5.57 -11.65
N PRO A 34 1.71 6.12 -10.57
CA PRO A 34 0.93 6.78 -9.55
C PRO A 34 0.49 8.12 -10.14
N ALA A 35 -0.33 8.07 -11.19
CA ALA A 35 -1.20 9.19 -11.45
C ALA A 35 -2.11 9.22 -10.23
N GLU A 36 -2.04 10.31 -9.48
CA GLU A 36 -3.07 10.57 -8.48
C GLU A 36 -4.43 10.47 -9.17
N GLN A 37 -5.40 9.82 -8.53
CA GLN A 37 -6.70 9.57 -9.14
C GLN A 37 -7.82 10.10 -8.26
N VAL A 38 -8.69 10.90 -8.86
CA VAL A 38 -9.88 11.43 -8.19
C VAL A 38 -11.11 10.89 -8.90
N GLY A 39 -11.86 10.02 -8.21
CA GLY A 39 -13.01 9.32 -8.81
C GLY A 39 -12.66 8.43 -10.00
N GLY A 40 -11.45 7.86 -10.03
CA GLY A 40 -10.97 6.98 -11.10
C GLY A 40 -10.29 7.68 -12.27
N GLU A 41 -10.24 9.01 -12.27
CA GLU A 41 -9.60 9.80 -13.33
C GLU A 41 -8.22 10.30 -12.90
N PRO A 42 -7.19 10.22 -13.75
CA PRO A 42 -5.88 10.83 -13.50
C PRO A 42 -6.03 12.34 -13.23
N CYS A 43 -5.43 12.81 -12.15
CA CYS A 43 -5.29 14.24 -11.88
C CYS A 43 -3.83 14.68 -12.02
N GLY A 44 -3.65 15.92 -12.47
CA GLY A 44 -2.34 16.55 -12.63
C GLY A 44 -1.83 17.11 -11.30
N GLY A 45 -0.54 17.45 -11.26
CA GLY A 45 0.08 18.08 -10.10
C GLY A 45 1.59 18.16 -10.28
N ILE A 46 2.30 18.49 -9.21
CA ILE A 46 3.76 18.63 -9.24
C ILE A 46 4.40 17.28 -8.88
N PRO A 47 5.18 16.66 -9.78
CA PRO A 47 5.84 15.40 -9.46
C PRO A 47 6.97 15.61 -8.45
N ARG A 48 7.00 14.78 -7.41
CA ARG A 48 8.02 14.70 -6.37
C ARG A 48 8.70 13.33 -6.42
N ALA A 49 10.02 13.32 -6.50
CA ALA A 49 10.79 12.09 -6.55
C ALA A 49 10.75 11.34 -5.19
N SER A 50 10.59 10.01 -5.26
CA SER A 50 10.71 9.10 -4.11
C SER A 50 12.04 8.36 -4.17
N PHE A 51 12.73 8.25 -3.04
CA PHE A 51 14.06 7.66 -2.92
C PHE A 51 14.06 6.44 -1.99
N ASP A 52 14.97 5.51 -2.25
CA ASP A 52 15.20 4.33 -1.42
C ASP A 52 15.67 4.78 -0.02
N PRO A 53 15.02 4.37 1.08
CA PRO A 53 15.48 4.74 2.42
C PRO A 53 16.84 4.12 2.77
N ALA A 54 17.23 3.00 2.15
CA ALA A 54 18.53 2.37 2.32
C ALA A 54 19.64 3.05 1.49
N ASP A 55 19.26 3.72 0.39
CA ASP A 55 20.15 4.52 -0.45
C ASP A 55 19.44 5.77 -0.95
N ARG A 56 19.61 6.89 -0.23
CA ARG A 56 18.95 8.17 -0.55
C ARG A 56 19.35 8.77 -1.90
N THR A 57 20.36 8.22 -2.57
CA THR A 57 20.75 8.64 -3.92
C THR A 57 19.99 7.88 -5.00
N ARG A 58 19.42 6.72 -4.65
CA ARG A 58 18.68 5.87 -5.57
C ARG A 58 17.21 6.27 -5.62
N ARG A 59 16.79 6.85 -6.75
CA ARG A 59 15.38 7.12 -7.05
C ARG A 59 14.63 5.82 -7.32
N ILE A 60 13.49 5.63 -6.64
CA ILE A 60 12.62 4.44 -6.76
C ILE A 60 11.27 4.75 -7.41
N GLY A 61 10.92 6.03 -7.55
CA GLY A 61 9.68 6.44 -8.19
C GLY A 61 9.43 7.93 -8.15
N GLU A 62 8.18 8.30 -8.39
CA GLU A 62 7.64 9.64 -8.21
C GLU A 62 6.23 9.55 -7.63
N VAL A 63 5.84 10.56 -6.87
CA VAL A 63 4.45 10.81 -6.47
C VAL A 63 4.05 12.16 -7.01
N VAL A 64 2.77 12.38 -7.28
CA VAL A 64 2.25 13.69 -7.65
C VAL A 64 1.75 14.37 -6.38
N ASP A 65 2.09 15.64 -6.21
CA ASP A 65 1.50 16.47 -5.17
C ASP A 65 0.20 17.09 -5.68
N ALA A 66 -0.94 16.67 -5.09
CA ALA A 66 -2.22 17.35 -5.26
C ALA A 66 -2.19 18.77 -4.70
N ASP A 67 -2.88 19.68 -5.40
CA ASP A 67 -3.21 20.99 -4.87
C ASP A 67 -4.53 20.97 -4.08
N ASP A 68 -4.86 22.10 -3.45
CA ASP A 68 -6.08 22.21 -2.64
C ASP A 68 -7.36 21.97 -3.45
N ASN A 69 -7.38 22.30 -4.75
CA ASN A 69 -8.56 22.07 -5.59
C ASN A 69 -8.77 20.57 -5.83
N VAL A 70 -7.67 19.83 -6.10
CA VAL A 70 -7.71 18.37 -6.25
C VAL A 70 -8.17 17.70 -4.96
N LEU A 71 -7.72 18.21 -3.80
CA LEU A 71 -8.16 17.72 -2.50
C LEU A 71 -9.66 17.96 -2.27
N GLU A 72 -10.16 19.16 -2.53
CA GLU A 72 -11.58 19.49 -2.40
C GLU A 72 -12.45 18.63 -3.32
N GLU A 73 -12.01 18.43 -4.57
CA GLU A 73 -12.70 17.56 -5.52
C GLU A 73 -12.72 16.10 -5.05
N ALA A 74 -11.59 15.61 -4.55
CA ALA A 74 -11.48 14.25 -4.02
C ALA A 74 -12.46 14.02 -2.86
N LEU A 75 -12.51 14.95 -1.91
CA LEU A 75 -13.41 14.90 -0.76
C LEU A 75 -14.87 14.98 -1.20
N SER A 76 -15.19 15.86 -2.15
CA SER A 76 -16.55 16.00 -2.70
C SER A 76 -17.02 14.72 -3.37
N ARG A 77 -16.19 14.12 -4.24
CA ARG A 77 -16.51 12.86 -4.92
C ARG A 77 -16.63 11.69 -3.93
N ALA A 78 -15.76 11.62 -2.93
CA ALA A 78 -15.82 10.60 -1.89
C ALA A 78 -17.11 10.71 -1.08
N ALA A 79 -17.46 11.91 -0.63
CA ALA A 79 -18.70 12.16 0.11
C ALA A 79 -19.94 11.82 -0.72
N ALA A 80 -19.95 12.14 -2.02
CA ALA A 80 -21.04 11.79 -2.92
C ALA A 80 -21.14 10.27 -3.19
N GLY A 81 -20.02 9.56 -3.23
CA GLY A 81 -19.96 8.11 -3.46
C GLY A 81 -20.29 7.26 -2.24
N ALA A 82 -20.03 7.76 -1.02
CA ALA A 82 -20.14 7.02 0.23
C ALA A 82 -21.52 6.35 0.42
N PRO A 83 -22.68 7.02 0.22
CA PRO A 83 -23.98 6.39 0.45
C PRO A 83 -24.22 5.15 -0.43
N ARG A 84 -23.75 5.19 -1.69
CA ARG A 84 -23.89 4.06 -2.62
C ARG A 84 -22.92 2.93 -2.24
N TRP A 85 -21.72 3.27 -1.80
CA TRP A 85 -20.76 2.30 -1.31
C TRP A 85 -21.27 1.58 -0.06
N ASP A 86 -21.80 2.32 0.91
CA ASP A 86 -22.35 1.78 2.16
C ASP A 86 -23.57 0.86 1.92
N ALA A 87 -24.36 1.15 0.88
CA ALA A 87 -25.48 0.31 0.47
C ALA A 87 -25.05 -0.95 -0.31
N THR A 88 -23.77 -1.10 -0.66
CA THR A 88 -23.27 -2.27 -1.40
C THR A 88 -23.17 -3.48 -0.44
N PRO A 89 -23.85 -4.60 -0.74
CA PRO A 89 -23.75 -5.81 0.09
C PRO A 89 -22.30 -6.31 0.21
N ALA A 90 -21.92 -6.78 1.40
CA ALA A 90 -20.56 -7.31 1.62
C ALA A 90 -20.22 -8.49 0.70
N ALA A 91 -21.20 -9.33 0.35
CA ALA A 91 -21.02 -10.43 -0.60
C ALA A 91 -20.61 -9.96 -2.01
N ASP A 92 -20.93 -8.71 -2.37
CA ASP A 92 -20.53 -8.11 -3.65
C ASP A 92 -19.15 -7.42 -3.58
N LEU A 93 -18.61 -7.25 -2.37
CA LEU A 93 -17.26 -6.72 -2.15
C LEU A 93 -16.18 -7.80 -2.24
N GLU A 94 -16.49 -9.05 -1.88
CA GLU A 94 -15.52 -10.17 -1.90
C GLU A 94 -15.17 -10.67 -3.32
N ASN A 95 -15.96 -10.31 -4.33
CA ASN A 95 -15.82 -10.80 -5.72
C ASN A 95 -15.45 -9.69 -6.74
N ARG A 96 -15.09 -8.48 -6.28
CA ARG A 96 -14.65 -7.37 -7.13
C ARG A 96 -13.13 -7.19 -7.09
#